data_AF-A0A1D2M1T9-F1
#
_entry.id   AF-A0A1D2M1T9-F1
#
_cell.length_a   1.000
_cell.length_b   1.000
_cell.length_c   1.000
_cell.angle_alpha   90.00
_cell.angle_beta   90.00
_cell.angle_gamma   90.00
#
_symmetry.space_group_name_H-M   'P 1'
#
loop_
_entity.id
_entity.type
_entity.pdbx_description
1 polymer ?
#
loop_
_entity_poly.entity_id
_entity_poly.type
_entity_poly.pdbx_seq_one_letter_code
_entity_poly.pdbx_strand_id
1 'polypeptide(L)'
;MELELVEALCGFHKVIETLDQRNLVISSIPGEVIKTGEIKCIMNEGMPINRSPHDKGKLIIHFNVKFPELISLMFVLNWKLAFHQEMNVLFRMMPRKLRYENLILRHMHADQVTVVVEIIMMKTMNHAPRVSNASLIKAL
;
A
#
# COMPACT_ATOMS: atom_id res chain seq x y z
N MET A 1 16.45 10.48 2.60
CA MET A 1 16.08 10.86 1.23
C MET A 1 14.69 11.45 1.28
N GLU A 2 14.55 12.68 0.79
CA GLU A 2 13.27 13.36 0.66
C GLU A 2 12.55 12.87 -0.60
N LEU A 3 11.28 12.49 -0.46
CA LEU A 3 10.40 12.09 -1.55
C LEU A 3 9.15 12.97 -1.55
N GLU A 4 8.62 13.28 -2.72
CA GLU A 4 7.28 13.86 -2.82
C GLU A 4 6.22 12.78 -2.60
N LEU A 5 5.02 13.19 -2.16
CA LEU A 5 3.89 12.26 -1.99
C LEU A 5 3.60 11.45 -3.27
N VAL A 6 3.71 12.07 -4.45
CA VAL A 6 3.48 11.39 -5.73
C VAL A 6 4.55 10.33 -5.99
N GLU A 7 5.82 10.65 -5.74
CA GLU A 7 6.95 9.71 -5.87
C GLU A 7 6.80 8.50 -4.93
N ALA A 8 6.31 8.75 -3.71
CA ALA A 8 6.10 7.71 -2.71
C ALA A 8 4.94 6.74 -3.06
N LEU A 9 3.98 7.18 -3.88
CA LEU A 9 2.79 6.39 -4.28
C LEU A 9 2.93 5.76 -5.67
N CYS A 10 3.54 6.48 -6.60
CA CYS A 10 3.61 6.12 -8.01
C CYS A 10 4.99 5.58 -8.42
N GLY A 11 5.93 5.46 -7.48
CA GLY A 11 7.31 5.08 -7.77
C GLY A 11 8.17 6.29 -8.17
N PHE A 12 9.47 6.07 -8.17
CA PHE A 12 10.46 7.12 -8.46
C PHE A 12 11.75 6.54 -9.02
N HIS A 13 12.56 7.44 -9.59
CA HIS A 13 13.95 7.20 -9.97
C HIS A 13 14.81 8.37 -9.50
N LYS A 14 15.64 8.16 -8.48
CA LYS A 14 16.56 9.17 -7.95
C LYS A 14 18.00 8.68 -8.01
N VAL A 15 18.91 9.61 -8.29
CA VAL A 15 20.35 9.34 -8.30
C VAL A 15 20.94 9.83 -6.97
N ILE A 16 21.77 9.00 -6.36
CA ILE A 16 22.60 9.36 -5.23
C ILE A 16 24.05 9.32 -5.71
N GLU A 17 24.78 10.42 -5.52
CA GLU A 17 26.22 10.43 -5.72
C GLU A 17 26.90 9.79 -4.50
N THR A 18 27.73 8.78 -4.75
CA THR A 18 28.48 8.08 -3.71
C THR A 18 29.80 8.81 -3.40
N LEU A 19 30.44 8.46 -2.29
CA LEU A 19 31.72 9.07 -1.88
C LEU A 19 32.87 8.83 -2.89
N ASP A 20 32.75 7.79 -3.72
CA ASP A 20 33.66 7.48 -4.82
C ASP A 20 33.20 8.06 -6.17
N GLN A 21 32.33 9.08 -6.15
CA GLN A 21 31.90 9.85 -7.33
C GLN A 21 31.17 9.00 -8.39
N ARG A 22 30.58 7.87 -7.97
CA ARG A 22 29.69 7.07 -8.82
C ARG A 22 28.25 7.51 -8.61
N ASN A 23 27.45 7.37 -9.66
CA ASN A 23 26.01 7.60 -9.61
C ASN A 23 25.29 6.29 -9.32
N LEU A 24 24.64 6.19 -8.16
CA LEU A 24 23.81 5.06 -7.77
C LEU A 24 22.34 5.40 -8.01
N VAL A 25 21.69 4.64 -8.88
CA VAL A 25 20.25 4.83 -9.20
C VAL A 25 19.40 4.04 -8.21
N ILE A 26 18.58 4.76 -7.45
CA ILE A 26 17.56 4.20 -6.56
C ILE A 26 16.22 4.32 -7.23
N SER A 27 15.52 3.20 -7.35
CA SER A 27 14.18 3.17 -7.93
C SER A 27 13.18 2.42 -7.07
N SER A 28 11.92 2.76 -7.29
CA SER A 28 10.74 2.05 -6.82
C SER A 28 9.71 2.01 -7.95
N ILE A 29 9.04 0.87 -8.10
CA ILE A 29 8.06 0.66 -9.16
C ILE A 29 6.69 1.22 -8.77
N PRO A 30 5.86 1.66 -9.73
CA PRO A 30 4.49 2.04 -9.44
C PRO A 30 3.72 0.91 -8.75
N GLY A 31 3.03 1.24 -7.65
CA GLY A 31 2.28 0.28 -6.83
C GLY A 31 3.03 -0.21 -5.58
N GLU A 32 4.34 0.04 -5.49
CA GLU A 32 5.09 -0.09 -4.23
C GLU A 32 4.97 1.23 -3.46
N VAL A 33 4.21 1.23 -2.36
CA VAL A 33 3.99 2.43 -1.55
C VAL A 33 5.06 2.56 -0.49
N ILE A 34 5.77 3.68 -0.50
CA ILE A 34 6.82 3.99 0.48
C ILE A 34 6.27 4.91 1.56
N LYS A 35 6.45 4.52 2.82
CA LYS A 35 5.99 5.29 3.98
C LYS A 35 7.09 6.23 4.47
N THR A 36 6.67 7.31 5.14
CA THR A 36 7.62 8.12 5.89
C THR A 36 8.23 7.29 7.03
N GLY A 37 9.54 7.41 7.23
CA GLY A 37 10.28 6.60 8.18
C GLY A 37 10.71 5.22 7.69
N GLU A 38 10.30 4.83 6.47
CA GLU A 38 10.69 3.55 5.90
C GLU A 38 12.19 3.53 5.56
N ILE A 39 12.79 2.35 5.68
CA ILE A 39 14.22 2.14 5.51
C ILE A 39 14.48 1.16 4.37
N LYS A 40 15.26 1.59 3.38
CA LYS A 40 15.80 0.72 2.33
C LYS A 40 17.29 0.52 2.52
N CYS A 41 17.73 -0.73 2.52
CA CYS A 41 19.13 -1.11 2.65
C CYS A 41 19.69 -1.57 1.31
N ILE A 42 20.86 -1.06 0.95
CA ILE A 42 21.59 -1.44 -0.26
C ILE A 42 22.91 -2.03 0.16
N MET A 43 23.08 -3.32 -0.12
CA MET A 43 24.27 -4.07 0.25
C MET A 43 25.47 -3.61 -0.59
N ASN A 44 26.67 -3.69 -0.01
CA ASN A 44 27.95 -3.39 -0.65
C ASN A 44 28.14 -1.94 -1.14
N GLU A 45 27.25 -1.01 -0.76
CA GLU A 45 27.37 0.42 -1.07
C GLU A 45 27.68 1.27 0.19
N GLY A 46 28.03 0.61 1.29
CA GLY A 46 28.50 1.28 2.51
C GLY A 46 30.02 1.50 2.54
N MET A 47 30.51 1.93 3.70
CA MET A 47 31.95 2.11 3.95
C MET A 47 32.69 0.76 3.97
N PRO A 48 33.99 0.71 3.62
CA PRO A 48 34.82 -0.48 3.75
C PRO A 48 34.84 -1.00 5.19
N ILE A 49 34.80 -2.32 5.36
CA ILE A 49 34.80 -2.96 6.68
C ILE A 49 36.24 -3.01 7.21
N ASN A 50 36.42 -2.65 8.48
CA ASN A 50 37.72 -2.73 9.12
C ASN A 50 38.26 -4.17 9.07
N ARG A 51 39.51 -4.34 8.64
CA ARG A 51 40.21 -5.62 8.41
C ARG A 51 39.78 -6.42 7.17
N SER A 52 38.77 -5.97 6.43
CA SER A 52 38.37 -6.54 5.13
C SER A 52 38.12 -5.40 4.12
N PRO A 53 39.16 -4.78 3.56
CA PRO A 53 39.01 -3.58 2.72
C PRO A 53 38.28 -3.83 1.39
N HIS A 54 38.20 -5.09 0.95
CA HIS A 54 37.44 -5.49 -0.22
C HIS A 54 35.93 -5.64 0.06
N ASP A 55 35.55 -5.76 1.32
CA ASP A 55 34.16 -5.87 1.73
C ASP A 55 33.63 -4.49 2.12
N LYS A 56 32.47 -4.14 1.57
CA LYS A 56 31.76 -2.90 1.88
C LYS A 56 30.55 -3.19 2.75
N GLY A 57 30.23 -2.27 3.65
CA GLY A 57 29.00 -2.28 4.43
C GLY A 57 27.75 -2.02 3.57
N LYS A 58 26.66 -1.62 4.22
CA LYS A 58 25.40 -1.27 3.55
C LYS A 58 25.16 0.24 3.56
N LEU A 59 24.58 0.75 2.48
CA LEU A 59 23.97 2.07 2.44
C LEU A 59 22.54 1.96 2.97
N ILE A 60 22.21 2.79 3.96
CA ILE A 60 20.88 2.83 4.57
C ILE A 60 20.20 4.12 4.14
N ILE A 61 19.07 3.99 3.46
CA ILE A 61 18.26 5.12 3.00
C ILE A 61 17.03 5.19 3.90
N HIS A 62 16.92 6.27 4.67
CA HIS A 62 15.71 6.60 5.41
C HIS A 62 14.85 7.55 4.59
N PHE A 63 13.60 7.19 4.31
CA PHE A 63 12.70 8.01 3.52
C PHE A 63 11.92 9.00 4.38
N ASN A 64 11.82 10.23 3.89
CA ASN A 64 10.93 11.24 4.43
C ASN A 64 10.01 11.72 3.31
N VAL A 65 8.70 11.53 3.48
CA VAL A 65 7.71 11.89 2.45
C VAL A 65 7.18 13.28 2.74
N LYS A 66 7.40 14.21 1.80
CA LYS A 66 6.89 15.57 1.84
C LYS A 66 5.48 15.61 1.29
N PHE A 67 4.57 16.07 2.13
CA PHE A 67 3.20 16.37 1.74
C PHE A 67 3.13 17.79 1.16
N PRO A 68 2.34 18.01 0.09
CA PRO A 68 2.08 19.35 -0.39
C PRO A 68 1.29 20.15 0.66
N GLU A 69 1.59 21.44 0.81
CA GLU A 69 0.89 22.34 1.76
C GLU A 69 -0.57 22.57 1.35
N LEU A 70 -0.83 22.62 0.04
CA LEU A 70 -2.15 22.82 -0.55
C LEU A 70 -2.32 21.88 -1.74
N ILE A 71 -3.53 21.35 -1.90
CA ILE A 71 -3.93 20.53 -3.05
C ILE A 71 -5.15 21.19 -3.69
N SER A 72 -5.16 21.29 -5.03
CA SER A 72 -6.27 21.85 -5.79
C SER A 72 -7.55 21.01 -5.62
N LEU A 73 -8.70 21.69 -5.50
CA LEU A 73 -10.00 21.03 -5.34
C LEU A 73 -10.30 20.06 -6.50
N MET A 74 -9.87 20.39 -7.72
CA MET A 74 -10.03 19.52 -8.88
C MET A 74 -9.24 18.22 -8.71
N PHE A 75 -8.04 18.28 -8.13
CA PHE A 75 -7.24 17.10 -7.85
C PHE A 75 -7.91 16.21 -6.79
N VAL A 76 -8.44 16.82 -5.72
CA VAL A 76 -9.20 16.10 -4.68
C VAL A 76 -10.42 15.39 -5.27
N LEU A 77 -11.17 16.06 -6.15
CA LEU A 77 -12.35 15.47 -6.81
C LEU A 77 -11.96 14.29 -7.70
N ASN A 78 -10.91 14.44 -8.52
CA ASN A 78 -10.42 13.38 -9.39
C ASN A 78 -9.96 12.15 -8.58
N TRP A 79 -9.21 12.37 -7.50
CA TRP A 79 -8.80 11.28 -6.60
C TRP A 79 -9.99 10.64 -5.89
N LYS A 80 -10.93 11.42 -5.38
CA LYS A 80 -12.14 10.90 -4.72
C LYS A 80 -12.95 10.01 -5.67
N LEU A 81 -13.03 10.39 -6.95
CA LEU A 81 -13.64 9.56 -7.98
C LEU A 81 -12.84 8.27 -8.24
N ALA A 82 -11.51 8.35 -8.37
CA ALA A 82 -10.65 7.19 -8.60
C ALA A 82 -10.77 6.14 -7.48
N PHE A 83 -10.62 6.55 -6.22
CA PHE A 83 -10.75 5.65 -5.06
C PHE A 83 -12.15 5.04 -4.94
N HIS A 84 -13.20 5.80 -5.26
CA HIS A 84 -14.57 5.28 -5.21
C HIS A 84 -14.93 4.37 -6.39
N GLN A 85 -14.29 4.55 -7.55
CA GLN A 85 -14.49 3.69 -8.71
C GLN A 85 -13.93 2.29 -8.47
N GLU A 86 -12.75 2.15 -7.85
CA GLU A 86 -12.16 0.84 -7.52
C GLU A 86 -13.06 0.03 -6.57
N MET A 87 -13.65 0.69 -5.56
CA MET A 87 -14.59 0.04 -4.64
C MET A 87 -15.90 -0.39 -5.32
N ASN A 88 -16.38 0.36 -6.32
CA ASN A 88 -17.57 -0.01 -7.10
C ASN A 88 -17.31 -1.18 -8.06
N VAL A 89 -16.11 -1.27 -8.65
CA VAL A 89 -15.70 -2.39 -9.51
C VAL A 89 -15.58 -3.67 -8.69
N LEU A 90 -14.93 -3.60 -7.52
CA LEU A 90 -14.83 -4.73 -6.59
C LEU A 90 -16.21 -5.19 -6.11
N PHE A 91 -17.11 -4.27 -5.77
CA PHE A 91 -18.48 -4.58 -5.35
C PHE A 91 -19.32 -5.22 -6.47
N ARG A 92 -19.09 -4.83 -7.75
CA ARG A 92 -19.75 -5.45 -8.91
C ARG A 92 -19.23 -6.87 -9.19
N MET A 93 -17.96 -7.15 -8.87
CA MET A 93 -17.35 -8.47 -9.02
C MET A 93 -17.71 -9.45 -7.88
N MET A 94 -18.31 -9.00 -6.77
CA MET A 94 -18.71 -9.89 -5.67
C MET A 94 -19.95 -10.76 -6.00
N PRO A 95 -19.95 -12.06 -5.63
CA PRO A 95 -21.08 -12.96 -5.84
C PRO A 95 -22.32 -12.49 -5.05
N ARG A 96 -23.50 -12.64 -5.67
CA ARG A 96 -24.78 -12.03 -5.23
C ARG A 96 -25.17 -12.28 -3.76
N LYS A 97 -24.70 -13.37 -3.14
CA LYS A 97 -25.01 -13.71 -1.73
C LYS A 97 -24.38 -12.74 -0.71
N LEU A 98 -23.25 -12.10 -1.02
CA LEU A 98 -22.55 -11.17 -0.11
C LEU A 98 -23.01 -9.70 -0.24
N ARG A 99 -23.92 -9.40 -1.19
CA ARG A 99 -24.42 -8.05 -1.43
C ARG A 99 -25.50 -7.60 -0.43
N TYR A 100 -26.28 -8.53 0.11
CA TYR A 100 -27.43 -8.19 0.96
C TYR A 100 -27.04 -7.85 2.40
N GLU A 101 -26.07 -8.54 2.99
CA GLU A 101 -25.64 -8.27 4.38
C GLU A 101 -24.92 -6.92 4.52
N ASN A 102 -24.23 -6.45 3.48
CA ASN A 102 -23.50 -5.17 3.50
C ASN A 102 -24.37 -3.94 3.16
N LEU A 103 -25.59 -4.13 2.63
CA LEU A 103 -26.48 -3.01 2.30
C LEU A 103 -27.07 -2.36 3.57
N ILE A 104 -27.25 -3.14 4.64
CA ILE A 104 -27.81 -2.70 5.93
C ILE A 104 -26.84 -1.77 6.69
N LEU A 105 -25.54 -1.89 6.46
CA LEU A 105 -24.51 -1.07 7.12
C LEU A 105 -24.34 0.33 6.51
N ARG A 106 -25.03 0.67 5.41
CA ARG A 106 -24.89 1.98 4.73
C ARG A 106 -25.61 3.14 5.42
N HIS A 107 -26.26 2.95 6.56
CA HIS A 107 -27.10 3.99 7.19
C HIS A 107 -26.64 4.48 8.57
N MET A 108 -25.34 4.40 8.90
CA MET A 108 -24.82 5.06 10.09
C MET A 108 -23.77 6.13 9.75
N HIS A 109 -24.22 7.37 9.89
CA HIS A 109 -23.53 8.63 10.20
C HIS A 109 -22.41 9.14 9.26
N ALA A 110 -22.80 10.17 8.50
CA ALA A 110 -21.91 11.29 8.22
C ALA A 110 -21.56 11.98 9.54
N ASP A 111 -20.34 11.76 10.03
CA ASP A 111 -19.50 12.74 10.74
C ASP A 111 -18.38 12.00 11.45
N GLN A 112 -17.15 12.45 11.21
CA GLN A 112 -15.90 12.06 11.89
C GLN A 112 -15.41 10.62 11.62
N VAL A 113 -14.37 10.52 10.78
CA VAL A 113 -13.30 9.51 10.77
C VAL A 113 -13.62 8.16 11.42
N THR A 114 -13.79 7.07 10.66
CA THR A 114 -13.19 5.74 10.95
C THR A 114 -13.39 4.80 9.74
N VAL A 115 -12.29 4.22 9.26
CA VAL A 115 -12.27 3.03 8.41
C VAL A 115 -12.87 1.86 9.20
N VAL A 116 -14.12 1.49 8.94
CA VAL A 116 -14.73 0.25 9.44
C VAL A 116 -15.20 -0.59 8.26
N VAL A 117 -14.26 -1.10 7.46
CA VAL A 117 -14.60 -2.11 6.43
C VAL A 117 -13.60 -3.28 6.43
N GLU A 118 -12.35 -3.12 6.85
CA GLU A 118 -11.37 -4.22 6.76
C GLU A 118 -11.45 -5.27 7.88
N ILE A 119 -11.94 -4.92 9.08
CA ILE A 119 -11.89 -5.86 10.22
C ILE A 119 -12.96 -6.97 10.10
N ILE A 120 -14.07 -6.75 9.39
CA ILE A 120 -15.14 -7.76 9.26
C ILE A 120 -14.78 -8.84 8.22
N MET A 121 -14.03 -8.48 7.16
CA MET A 121 -13.63 -9.43 6.11
C MET A 121 -12.58 -10.44 6.59
N MET A 122 -11.66 -10.06 7.49
CA MET A 122 -10.64 -10.99 7.98
C MET A 122 -11.17 -11.99 9.03
N LYS A 123 -12.22 -11.64 9.79
CA LYS A 123 -12.73 -12.52 10.85
C LYS A 123 -13.60 -13.67 10.32
N THR A 124 -14.19 -13.51 9.13
CA THR A 124 -14.99 -14.55 8.46
C THR A 124 -14.15 -15.59 7.72
N MET A 125 -12.91 -15.28 7.32
CA MET A 125 -12.05 -16.23 6.60
C MET A 125 -11.39 -17.28 7.52
N ASN A 126 -11.31 -17.04 8.84
CA ASN A 126 -10.70 -17.99 9.80
C ASN A 126 -11.70 -18.93 10.50
N HIS A 127 -13.01 -18.82 10.22
CA HIS A 127 -14.06 -19.69 10.77
C HIS A 127 -15.02 -20.21 9.69
N ALA A 128 -14.49 -20.67 8.55
CA ALA A 128 -15.28 -21.51 7.66
C ALA A 128 -15.34 -22.94 8.23
N PRO A 129 -16.50 -23.47 8.63
CA PRO A 129 -16.60 -24.89 8.97
C PRO A 129 -16.41 -25.71 7.70
N ARG A 130 -15.55 -26.74 7.75
CA ARG A 130 -15.44 -27.77 6.70
C ARG A 130 -16.79 -28.48 6.60
N VAL A 131 -17.63 -28.08 5.64
CA VAL A 131 -18.84 -28.83 5.31
C VAL A 131 -18.43 -30.02 4.44
N SER A 132 -18.59 -31.24 4.99
CA SER A 132 -18.44 -32.49 4.26
C SER A 132 -19.58 -32.68 3.25
N ASN A 133 -19.28 -33.33 2.12
CA ASN A 133 -20.13 -33.47 0.93
C ASN A 133 -21.45 -34.27 1.11
N ALA A 134 -21.99 -34.43 2.33
CA ALA A 134 -23.16 -35.27 2.58
C ALA A 134 -24.51 -34.53 2.55
N SER A 135 -24.53 -33.19 2.55
CA SER A 135 -25.78 -32.42 2.77
C SER A 135 -26.42 -31.83 1.50
N LEU A 136 -25.89 -32.13 0.31
CA LEU A 136 -26.32 -31.51 -0.96
C LEU A 136 -27.57 -32.14 -1.62
N ILE A 137 -28.23 -33.14 -1.00
CA ILE A 137 -29.31 -33.93 -1.66
C ILE A 137 -30.72 -33.67 -1.07
N LYS A 138 -30.93 -32.68 -0.19
CA LYS A 138 -32.27 -32.44 0.40
C LYS A 138 -33.00 -31.16 -0.02
N ALA A 139 -32.62 -30.54 -1.14
CA ALA A 139 -33.26 -29.33 -1.65
C ALA A 139 -33.46 -29.31 -3.17
N LEU A 140 -33.81 -30.47 -3.76
CA LEU A 140 -34.55 -30.58 -5.02
C LEU A 140 -35.94 -31.15 -4.70
#